data_AF-A0A7Z9SLG6-F1
#
_entry.id   AF-A0A7Z9SLG6-F1
#
_cell.length_a   1.000
_cell.length_b   1.000
_cell.length_c   1.000
_cell.angle_alpha   90.00
_cell.angle_beta   90.00
_cell.angle_gamma   90.00
#
_symmetry.space_group_name_H-M   'P 1'
#
loop_
_entity.id
_entity.type
_entity.pdbx_description
1 polymer ?
#
loop_
_entity_poly.entity_id
_entity_poly.type
_entity_poly.pdbx_seq_one_letter_code
_entity_poly.pdbx_strand_id
1 'polypeptide(L)'
;NNRGVAFQELGQINKAIESYNKAIQLQPDYAKAYNNHGMALLAIGQPEKAIESYKKAIQLQPDYAKAYNNLLMSLNYTSNFNFTDVITIANQFGKFVTEKAKIQFSSYQCLSFPIKLRIGFVSGDLRNHPVGYFLESVLSCINFTMIELIAYPTTPKTDELSKRIKPFFSIWRSIYGKDDETAANLIHADGIHILIDLSGHTKFNRLPMFSLKPSPIQVSWLG
;
A
#
# COMPACT_ATOMS: atom_id res chain seq x y z
N ASN A 1 0.67 13.16 -19.74
CA ASN A 1 0.63 12.23 -18.60
C ASN A 1 0.85 10.78 -19.01
N ASN A 2 -0.06 10.12 -19.75
CA ASN A 2 0.09 8.68 -20.07
C ASN A 2 1.38 8.35 -20.85
N ARG A 3 1.80 9.23 -21.78
CA ARG A 3 3.10 9.12 -22.45
C ARG A 3 4.29 9.10 -21.47
N GLY A 4 4.21 9.88 -20.40
CA GLY A 4 5.24 9.87 -19.34
C GLY A 4 5.26 8.55 -18.58
N VAL A 5 4.10 7.95 -18.31
CA VAL A 5 4.01 6.63 -17.66
C VAL A 5 4.69 5.57 -18.52
N ALA A 6 4.40 5.56 -19.82
CA ALA A 6 5.06 4.64 -20.75
C ALA A 6 6.59 4.83 -20.77
N PHE A 7 7.08 6.07 -20.77
CA PHE A 7 8.54 6.32 -20.67
C PHE A 7 9.14 5.83 -19.34
N GLN A 8 8.43 5.93 -18.21
CA GLN A 8 8.91 5.36 -16.95
C GLN A 8 8.99 3.83 -16.99
N GLU A 9 7.99 3.17 -17.59
CA GLU A 9 7.98 1.72 -17.76
C GLU A 9 9.14 1.25 -18.65
N LEU A 10 9.59 2.08 -19.60
CA LEU A 10 10.76 1.87 -20.43
C LEU A 10 12.09 2.32 -19.79
N GLY A 11 12.09 2.78 -18.54
CA GLY A 11 13.28 3.29 -17.84
C GLY A 11 13.80 4.66 -18.34
N GLN A 12 13.08 5.32 -19.25
CA GLN A 12 13.46 6.61 -19.83
C GLN A 12 12.96 7.78 -18.96
N ILE A 13 13.46 7.87 -17.72
CA ILE A 13 12.90 8.75 -16.68
C ILE A 13 12.93 10.24 -17.08
N ASN A 14 13.99 10.71 -17.74
CA ASN A 14 14.08 12.12 -18.18
C ASN A 14 12.97 12.47 -19.19
N LYS A 15 12.70 11.60 -20.16
CA LYS A 15 11.59 11.80 -21.13
C LYS A 15 10.22 11.73 -20.46
N ALA A 16 10.10 10.95 -19.39
CA ALA A 16 8.90 10.94 -18.57
C ALA A 16 8.67 12.29 -17.89
N ILE A 17 9.70 12.85 -17.26
CA ILE A 17 9.68 14.18 -16.63
C ILE A 17 9.26 15.25 -17.63
N GLU A 18 9.86 15.29 -18.82
CA GLU A 18 9.45 16.22 -19.89
C GLU A 18 7.97 16.07 -20.25
N SER A 19 7.48 14.83 -20.37
CA SER A 19 6.08 14.55 -20.68
C SER A 19 5.12 14.93 -19.53
N TYR A 20 5.57 14.89 -18.28
CA TYR A 20 4.81 15.37 -17.13
C TYR A 20 4.81 16.89 -17.04
N ASN A 21 5.95 17.54 -17.23
CA ASN A 21 6.06 19.00 -17.30
C ASN A 21 5.16 19.57 -18.40
N LYS A 22 5.14 18.95 -19.58
CA LYS A 22 4.23 19.38 -20.64
C LYS A 22 2.76 19.21 -20.26
N ALA A 23 2.42 18.14 -19.55
CA ALA A 23 1.05 17.92 -19.07
C ALA A 23 0.64 18.97 -18.03
N ILE A 24 1.54 19.31 -17.10
CA ILE A 24 1.33 20.35 -16.08
C ILE A 24 1.20 21.73 -16.73
N GLN A 25 2.01 22.04 -17.75
CA GLN A 25 1.91 23.30 -18.48
C GLN A 25 0.56 23.45 -19.19
N LEU A 26 0.08 22.37 -19.83
CA LEU A 26 -1.18 22.39 -20.57
C LEU A 26 -2.39 22.37 -19.63
N GLN A 27 -2.27 21.70 -18.47
CA GLN A 27 -3.32 21.58 -17.48
C GLN A 27 -2.74 21.69 -16.05
N PRO A 28 -2.63 22.91 -15.51
CA PRO A 28 -2.03 23.16 -14.20
C PRO A 28 -2.82 22.61 -13.00
N ASP A 29 -4.08 22.19 -13.19
CA ASP A 29 -4.92 21.58 -12.16
C ASP A 29 -4.92 20.04 -12.20
N TYR A 30 -4.06 19.42 -13.03
CA TYR A 30 -4.05 17.98 -13.21
C TYR A 30 -3.26 17.24 -12.11
N ALA A 31 -3.91 16.95 -10.98
CA ALA A 31 -3.29 16.30 -9.81
C ALA A 31 -2.49 15.01 -10.14
N LYS A 32 -3.00 14.16 -11.04
CA LYS A 32 -2.31 12.91 -11.45
C LYS A 32 -0.98 13.18 -12.14
N ALA A 33 -0.85 14.26 -12.91
CA ALA A 33 0.42 14.62 -13.55
C ALA A 33 1.46 15.02 -12.50
N TYR A 34 1.06 15.80 -11.48
CA TYR A 34 1.94 16.14 -10.37
C TYR A 34 2.38 14.93 -9.55
N ASN A 35 1.46 14.00 -9.23
CA ASN A 35 1.85 12.76 -8.56
C ASN A 35 2.88 11.96 -9.38
N ASN A 36 2.66 11.80 -10.68
CA ASN A 36 3.57 11.03 -11.52
C ASN A 36 4.91 11.76 -11.74
N HIS A 37 4.88 13.10 -11.81
CA HIS A 37 6.08 13.94 -11.84
C HIS A 37 6.93 13.72 -10.59
N GLY A 38 6.31 13.75 -9.41
CA GLY A 38 7.00 13.47 -8.14
C GLY A 38 7.64 12.08 -8.11
N MET A 39 6.94 11.05 -8.63
CA MET A 39 7.50 9.70 -8.72
C MET A 39 8.74 9.64 -9.62
N ALA A 40 8.73 10.37 -10.74
CA ALA A 40 9.87 10.42 -11.66
C ALA A 40 11.05 11.22 -11.07
N LEU A 41 10.78 12.31 -10.35
CA LEU A 41 11.80 13.10 -9.65
C LEU A 41 12.48 12.30 -8.53
N LEU A 42 11.70 11.55 -7.75
CA LEU A 42 12.24 10.68 -6.72
C LEU A 42 13.16 9.61 -7.32
N ALA A 43 12.78 9.04 -8.46
CA ALA A 43 13.57 8.01 -9.16
C ALA A 43 14.93 8.53 -9.68
N ILE A 44 15.12 9.84 -9.83
CA ILE A 44 16.41 10.46 -10.19
C ILE A 44 17.10 11.13 -8.98
N GLY A 45 16.68 10.80 -7.76
CA GLY A 45 17.33 11.28 -6.54
C GLY A 45 17.02 12.74 -6.19
N GLN A 46 15.82 13.24 -6.55
CA GLN A 46 15.37 14.61 -6.20
C GLN A 46 14.15 14.58 -5.25
N PRO A 47 14.31 14.11 -3.99
CA PRO A 47 13.20 13.93 -3.07
C PRO A 47 12.50 15.25 -2.68
N GLU A 48 13.22 16.37 -2.54
CA GLU A 48 12.62 17.66 -2.19
C GLU A 48 11.62 18.13 -3.25
N LYS A 49 11.99 18.06 -4.53
CA LYS A 49 11.09 18.41 -5.64
C LYS A 49 9.95 17.40 -5.81
N ALA A 50 10.21 16.13 -5.49
CA ALA A 50 9.16 15.12 -5.47
C ALA A 50 8.09 15.46 -4.44
N ILE A 51 8.50 15.83 -3.22
CA ILE A 51 7.63 16.28 -2.13
C ILE A 51 6.78 17.48 -2.56
N GLU A 52 7.38 18.50 -3.18
CA GLU A 52 6.63 19.65 -3.72
C GLU A 52 5.56 19.22 -4.73
N SER A 53 5.91 18.30 -5.63
CA SER A 53 4.96 17.76 -6.61
C SER A 53 3.82 16.99 -5.94
N TYR A 54 4.11 16.16 -4.93
CA TYR A 54 3.05 15.45 -4.20
C TYR A 54 2.15 16.38 -3.40
N LYS A 55 2.73 17.38 -2.70
CA LYS A 55 1.96 18.42 -2.01
C LYS A 55 1.04 19.16 -2.97
N LYS A 56 1.51 19.47 -4.18
CA LYS A 56 0.65 20.11 -5.19
C LYS A 56 -0.47 19.19 -5.67
N ALA A 57 -0.19 17.89 -5.86
CA ALA A 57 -1.22 16.92 -6.20
C ALA A 57 -2.31 16.82 -5.11
N ILE A 58 -1.91 16.84 -3.83
CA ILE A 58 -2.83 16.84 -2.68
C ILE A 58 -3.61 18.16 -2.58
N GLN A 59 -2.98 19.30 -2.83
CA GLN A 59 -3.68 20.59 -2.85
C GLN A 59 -4.80 20.62 -3.90
N LEU A 60 -4.54 20.07 -5.09
CA LEU A 60 -5.51 20.00 -6.18
C LEU A 60 -6.58 18.93 -5.94
N GLN A 61 -6.19 17.82 -5.30
CA GLN A 61 -7.07 16.72 -4.98
C GLN A 61 -6.79 16.23 -3.55
N PRO A 62 -7.47 16.80 -2.53
CA PRO A 62 -7.22 16.50 -1.11
C PRO A 62 -7.46 15.05 -0.70
N ASP A 63 -8.14 14.27 -1.54
CA ASP A 63 -8.54 12.91 -1.27
C ASP A 63 -7.72 11.87 -2.06
N TYR A 64 -6.55 12.29 -2.57
CA TYR A 64 -5.71 11.51 -3.46
C TYR A 64 -4.72 10.61 -2.71
N ALA A 65 -5.19 9.44 -2.27
CA ALA A 65 -4.41 8.50 -1.46
C ALA A 65 -3.03 8.13 -2.02
N LYS A 66 -2.89 8.00 -3.35
CA LYS A 66 -1.59 7.69 -3.96
C LYS A 66 -0.56 8.80 -3.74
N ALA A 67 -0.97 10.06 -3.80
CA ALA A 67 -0.09 11.20 -3.56
C ALA A 67 0.33 11.28 -2.08
N TYR A 68 -0.57 11.00 -1.15
CA TYR A 68 -0.23 10.90 0.28
C TYR A 68 0.76 9.76 0.57
N ASN A 69 0.51 8.57 0.04
CA ASN A 69 1.43 7.43 0.22
C ASN A 69 2.83 7.78 -0.30
N ASN A 70 2.91 8.34 -1.50
CA ASN A 70 4.19 8.75 -2.07
C ASN A 70 4.85 9.87 -1.27
N LEU A 71 4.10 10.86 -0.78
CA LEU A 71 4.60 11.92 0.08
C LEU A 71 5.19 11.35 1.36
N LEU A 72 4.42 10.55 2.10
CA LEU A 72 4.84 9.94 3.37
C LEU A 72 6.07 9.05 3.18
N MET A 73 6.11 8.28 2.08
CA MET A 73 7.29 7.51 1.72
C MET A 73 8.50 8.42 1.45
N SER A 74 8.31 9.50 0.70
CA SER A 74 9.39 10.43 0.33
C SER A 74 9.99 11.21 1.49
N LEU A 75 9.22 11.44 2.55
CA LEU A 75 9.71 12.10 3.76
C LEU A 75 10.85 11.32 4.44
N ASN A 76 10.93 10.00 4.24
CA ASN A 76 12.03 9.19 4.77
C ASN A 76 13.38 9.42 4.06
N TYR A 77 13.39 10.11 2.92
CA TYR A 77 14.60 10.37 2.14
C TYR A 77 15.15 11.80 2.29
N THR A 78 14.63 12.57 3.25
CA THR A 78 15.04 13.96 3.47
C THR A 78 15.17 14.26 4.97
N SER A 79 16.11 15.10 5.34
CA SER A 79 16.34 15.54 6.72
C SER A 79 15.61 16.84 7.07
N ASN A 80 14.90 17.44 6.11
CA ASN A 80 14.36 18.81 6.23
C ASN A 80 13.00 18.88 6.95
N PHE A 81 12.41 17.74 7.28
CA PHE A 81 11.11 17.67 7.96
C PHE A 81 11.30 17.19 9.39
N ASN A 82 10.65 17.89 10.32
CA ASN A 82 10.59 17.43 11.69
C ASN A 82 9.51 16.34 11.84
N PHE A 83 9.58 15.59 12.94
CA PHE A 83 8.66 14.49 13.22
C PHE A 83 7.19 14.93 13.30
N THR A 84 6.92 16.16 13.78
CA THR A 84 5.57 16.72 13.88
C THR A 84 4.92 16.93 12.52
N ASP A 85 5.68 17.36 11.52
CA ASP A 85 5.18 17.53 10.15
C ASP A 85 4.77 16.18 9.55
N VAL A 86 5.61 15.16 9.75
CA VAL A 86 5.35 13.78 9.28
C VAL A 86 4.07 13.24 9.92
N ILE A 87 3.93 13.36 11.25
CA ILE A 87 2.71 12.97 11.97
C ILE A 87 1.50 13.70 11.44
N THR A 88 1.61 15.02 11.20
CA THR A 88 0.49 15.83 10.72
C THR A 88 -0.02 15.31 9.37
N ILE A 89 0.90 15.02 8.44
CA ILE A 89 0.56 14.47 7.12
C ILE A 89 -0.03 13.05 7.27
N ALA A 90 0.52 12.21 8.14
CA ALA A 90 0.01 10.87 8.39
C ALA A 90 -1.42 10.90 8.98
N ASN A 91 -1.69 11.81 9.91
CA ASN A 91 -3.01 12.03 10.48
C ASN A 91 -4.01 12.55 9.44
N GLN A 92 -3.59 13.45 8.55
CA GLN A 92 -4.43 13.89 7.43
C GLN A 92 -4.79 12.72 6.51
N PHE A 93 -3.80 11.88 6.18
CA PHE A 93 -4.03 10.66 5.41
C PHE A 93 -5.06 9.76 6.09
N GLY A 94 -4.82 9.42 7.36
CA GLY A 94 -5.71 8.59 8.17
C GLY A 94 -7.13 9.14 8.24
N LYS A 95 -7.27 10.46 8.44
CA LYS A 95 -8.57 11.12 8.50
C LYS A 95 -9.37 10.96 7.21
N PHE A 96 -8.81 11.33 6.05
CA PHE A 96 -9.60 11.29 4.82
C PHE A 96 -9.90 9.85 4.37
N VAL A 97 -8.98 8.88 4.55
CA VAL A 97 -9.28 7.48 4.19
C VAL A 97 -10.36 6.88 5.08
N THR A 98 -10.47 7.36 6.32
CA THR A 98 -11.53 6.97 7.26
C THR A 98 -12.86 7.63 6.88
N GLU A 99 -12.85 8.93 6.54
CA GLU A 99 -14.04 9.66 6.09
C GLU A 99 -14.61 9.11 4.76
N LYS A 100 -13.74 8.59 3.88
CA LYS A 100 -14.14 7.92 2.65
C LYS A 100 -14.69 6.51 2.85
N ALA A 101 -14.40 5.86 3.98
CA ALA A 101 -14.90 4.53 4.25
C ALA A 101 -16.41 4.62 4.49
N LYS A 102 -17.20 4.12 3.52
CA LYS A 102 -18.67 4.14 3.63
C LYS A 102 -19.18 3.21 4.73
N ILE A 103 -18.42 2.16 5.03
CA ILE A 103 -18.74 1.13 6.01
C ILE A 103 -17.47 0.89 6.84
N GLN A 104 -17.65 0.79 8.15
CA GLN A 104 -16.65 0.23 9.05
C GLN A 104 -17.27 -0.97 9.75
N PHE A 105 -16.62 -2.12 9.67
CA PHE A 105 -17.08 -3.29 10.40
C PHE A 105 -16.90 -3.07 11.91
N SER A 106 -17.92 -3.41 12.67
CA SER A 106 -17.94 -3.32 14.14
C SER A 106 -18.26 -4.65 14.81
N SER A 107 -18.81 -5.61 14.05
CA SER A 107 -18.91 -7.03 14.39
C SER A 107 -17.89 -7.82 13.56
N TYR A 108 -17.48 -9.00 14.04
CA TYR A 108 -16.45 -9.81 13.40
C TYR A 108 -16.85 -11.28 13.38
N GLN A 109 -16.52 -11.99 12.30
CA GLN A 109 -16.90 -13.40 12.11
C GLN A 109 -16.03 -14.38 12.91
N CYS A 110 -14.91 -13.90 13.46
CA CYS A 110 -13.97 -14.70 14.22
C CYS A 110 -14.44 -14.93 15.67
N LEU A 111 -14.16 -16.12 16.20
CA LEU A 111 -14.47 -16.43 17.60
C LEU A 111 -13.50 -15.69 18.54
N SER A 112 -13.99 -15.22 19.70
CA SER A 112 -13.14 -14.58 20.71
C SER A 112 -12.09 -15.52 21.31
N PHE A 113 -12.39 -16.83 21.34
CA PHE A 113 -11.50 -17.88 21.84
C PHE A 113 -11.35 -18.97 20.78
N PRO A 114 -10.51 -18.75 19.75
CA PRO A 114 -10.36 -19.70 18.67
C PRO A 114 -9.44 -20.85 19.06
N ILE A 115 -9.68 -22.03 18.50
CA ILE A 115 -8.72 -23.15 18.57
C ILE A 115 -7.44 -22.80 17.79
N LYS A 116 -7.58 -22.10 16.65
CA LYS A 116 -6.47 -21.56 15.86
C LYS A 116 -6.65 -20.09 15.57
N LEU A 117 -5.62 -19.30 15.80
CA LEU A 117 -5.60 -17.89 15.46
C LEU A 117 -5.41 -17.73 13.95
N ARG A 118 -6.41 -17.16 13.26
CA ARG A 118 -6.34 -16.83 11.83
C ARG A 118 -5.64 -15.49 11.63
N ILE A 119 -4.48 -15.52 10.98
CA ILE A 119 -3.67 -14.33 10.68
C ILE A 119 -3.64 -14.12 9.16
N GLY A 120 -4.09 -12.94 8.74
CA GLY A 120 -4.11 -12.54 7.34
C GLY A 120 -2.95 -11.61 6.99
N PHE A 121 -2.23 -11.89 5.91
CA PHE A 121 -1.15 -11.04 5.41
C PHE A 121 -1.55 -10.37 4.10
N VAL A 122 -1.52 -9.04 4.05
CA VAL A 122 -1.85 -8.23 2.87
C VAL A 122 -0.57 -7.62 2.30
N SER A 123 -0.22 -7.98 1.07
CA SER A 123 0.96 -7.41 0.42
C SER A 123 0.96 -7.52 -1.09
N GLY A 124 1.60 -6.55 -1.74
CA GLY A 124 1.92 -6.62 -3.16
C GLY A 124 3.19 -7.41 -3.48
N ASP A 125 3.95 -7.77 -2.45
CA ASP A 125 5.33 -8.22 -2.57
C ASP A 125 5.58 -9.57 -1.88
N LEU A 126 4.57 -10.44 -1.86
CA LEU A 126 4.68 -11.87 -1.54
C LEU A 126 5.42 -12.64 -2.66
N ARG A 127 6.62 -12.19 -3.00
CA ARG A 127 7.43 -12.62 -4.15
C ARG A 127 8.91 -12.27 -3.91
N ASN A 128 9.77 -12.42 -4.91
CA ASN A 128 11.18 -12.03 -4.89
C ASN A 128 11.35 -10.52 -4.63
N HIS A 129 11.34 -10.15 -3.35
CA HIS A 129 11.30 -8.80 -2.80
C HIS A 129 11.69 -8.87 -1.32
N PRO A 130 12.26 -7.81 -0.71
CA PRO A 130 12.59 -7.77 0.72
C PRO A 130 11.49 -8.32 1.64
N VAL A 131 10.24 -7.90 1.44
CA VAL A 131 9.08 -8.42 2.18
C VAL A 131 8.98 -9.95 2.11
N GLY A 132 9.10 -10.53 0.92
CA GLY A 132 9.04 -11.97 0.71
C GLY A 132 10.17 -12.73 1.41
N TYR A 133 11.41 -12.23 1.35
CA TYR A 133 12.56 -12.90 1.98
C TYR A 133 12.44 -12.96 3.51
N PHE A 134 12.08 -11.82 4.13
CA PHE A 134 11.90 -11.76 5.58
C PHE A 134 10.69 -12.59 6.02
N LEU A 135 9.59 -12.54 5.27
CA LEU A 135 8.41 -13.33 5.57
C LEU A 135 8.72 -14.84 5.49
N GLU A 136 9.41 -15.30 4.44
CA GLU A 136 9.79 -16.73 4.28
C GLU A 136 10.52 -17.28 5.51
N SER A 137 11.43 -16.48 6.07
CA SER A 137 12.18 -16.86 7.27
C SER A 137 11.26 -17.00 8.50
N VAL A 138 10.31 -16.08 8.67
CA VAL A 138 9.32 -16.13 9.78
C VAL A 138 8.37 -17.32 9.62
N LEU A 139 7.90 -17.59 8.39
CA LEU A 139 6.97 -18.68 8.11
C LEU A 139 7.53 -20.05 8.52
N SER A 140 8.84 -20.27 8.37
CA SER A 140 9.49 -21.52 8.78
C SER A 140 9.49 -21.79 10.29
N CYS A 141 9.19 -20.78 11.10
CA CYS A 141 9.22 -20.85 12.57
C CYS A 141 7.83 -20.86 13.21
N ILE A 142 6.75 -20.82 12.41
CA ILE A 142 5.38 -20.71 12.92
C ILE A 142 4.87 -22.06 13.42
N ASN A 143 4.21 -22.02 14.58
CA ASN A 143 3.47 -23.17 15.09
C ASN A 143 2.07 -23.28 14.46
N PHE A 144 1.95 -24.09 13.40
CA PHE A 144 0.71 -24.29 12.65
C PHE A 144 -0.36 -25.13 13.38
N THR A 145 -0.08 -25.64 14.59
CA THR A 145 -1.13 -26.24 15.44
C THR A 145 -1.99 -25.16 16.10
N MET A 146 -1.43 -23.98 16.33
CA MET A 146 -2.10 -22.84 16.98
C MET A 146 -2.45 -21.70 16.01
N ILE A 147 -1.81 -21.65 14.84
CA ILE A 147 -1.95 -20.55 13.88
C ILE A 147 -2.39 -21.07 12.52
N GLU A 148 -3.35 -20.38 11.90
CA GLU A 148 -3.76 -20.57 10.52
C GLU A 148 -3.43 -19.30 9.73
N LEU A 149 -2.68 -19.44 8.63
CA LEU A 149 -2.27 -18.30 7.82
C LEU A 149 -3.09 -18.17 6.55
N ILE A 150 -3.41 -16.92 6.22
CA ILE A 150 -4.12 -16.53 5.01
C ILE A 150 -3.31 -15.44 4.30
N ALA A 151 -3.11 -15.58 3.00
CA ALA A 151 -2.44 -14.59 2.17
C ALA A 151 -3.44 -13.83 1.29
N TYR A 152 -3.27 -12.51 1.25
CA TYR A 152 -4.01 -11.58 0.39
C TYR A 152 -3.07 -10.81 -0.54
N PRO A 153 -2.60 -11.43 -1.64
CA PRO A 153 -1.79 -10.74 -2.64
C PRO A 153 -2.55 -9.59 -3.30
N THR A 154 -1.90 -8.42 -3.39
CA THR A 154 -2.47 -7.21 -4.00
C THR A 154 -1.96 -6.99 -5.43
N THR A 155 -1.10 -7.89 -5.93
CA THR A 155 -0.63 -7.93 -7.32
C THR A 155 -0.79 -9.35 -7.88
N PRO A 156 -0.88 -9.52 -9.23
CA PRO A 156 -0.94 -10.84 -9.84
C PRO A 156 0.46 -11.45 -10.04
N LYS A 157 1.53 -10.73 -9.66
CA LYS A 157 2.90 -11.16 -9.91
C LYS A 157 3.27 -12.27 -8.93
N THR A 158 3.72 -13.39 -9.47
CA THR A 158 4.21 -14.53 -8.70
C THR A 158 5.51 -15.04 -9.30
N ASP A 159 6.43 -15.50 -8.46
CA ASP A 159 7.69 -16.10 -8.87
C ASP A 159 8.05 -17.31 -7.99
N GLU A 160 9.30 -17.78 -8.08
CA GLU A 160 9.77 -18.93 -7.30
C GLU A 160 9.66 -18.72 -5.80
N LEU A 161 9.84 -17.49 -5.28
CA LEU A 161 9.63 -17.23 -3.86
C LEU A 161 8.15 -17.38 -3.51
N SER A 162 7.25 -16.81 -4.31
CA SER A 162 5.80 -16.96 -4.12
C SER A 162 5.40 -18.44 -4.05
N LYS A 163 5.98 -19.30 -4.91
CA LYS A 163 5.74 -20.74 -4.91
C LYS A 163 6.21 -21.43 -3.62
N ARG A 164 7.37 -21.03 -3.08
CA ARG A 164 7.91 -21.60 -1.83
C ARG A 164 7.10 -21.21 -0.60
N ILE A 165 6.62 -19.96 -0.53
CA ILE A 165 5.85 -19.50 0.65
C ILE A 165 4.39 -19.93 0.61
N LYS A 166 3.80 -20.14 -0.58
CA LYS A 166 2.37 -20.46 -0.73
C LYS A 166 1.89 -21.67 0.09
N PRO A 167 2.64 -22.80 0.20
CA PRO A 167 2.25 -23.94 1.03
C PRO A 167 2.08 -23.66 2.53
N PHE A 168 2.66 -22.57 3.06
CA PHE A 168 2.46 -22.18 4.46
C PHE A 168 1.08 -21.52 4.71
N PHE A 169 0.34 -21.18 3.66
CA PHE A 169 -0.96 -20.53 3.75
C PHE A 169 -2.09 -21.52 3.44
N SER A 170 -3.04 -21.60 4.35
CA SER A 170 -4.28 -22.38 4.15
C SER A 170 -5.14 -21.81 3.02
N ILE A 171 -5.12 -20.48 2.87
CA ILE A 171 -5.87 -19.74 1.85
C ILE A 171 -4.91 -18.75 1.18
N TRP A 172 -4.89 -18.76 -0.15
CA TRP A 172 -4.19 -17.80 -0.97
C TRP A 172 -5.20 -17.04 -1.84
N ARG A 173 -5.76 -15.95 -1.29
CA ARG A 173 -6.88 -15.22 -1.90
C ARG A 173 -6.40 -13.88 -2.46
N SER A 174 -6.21 -13.83 -3.78
CA SER A 174 -5.85 -12.56 -4.42
C SER A 174 -6.97 -11.53 -4.29
N ILE A 175 -6.59 -10.32 -3.87
CA ILE A 175 -7.46 -9.13 -3.86
C ILE A 175 -7.04 -8.13 -4.94
N TYR A 176 -6.16 -8.54 -5.86
CA TYR A 176 -5.80 -7.75 -7.03
C TYR A 176 -7.03 -7.48 -7.91
N GLY A 177 -7.14 -6.26 -8.43
CA GLY A 177 -8.26 -5.83 -9.29
C GLY A 177 -9.58 -5.61 -8.54
N LYS A 178 -9.67 -5.93 -7.26
CA LYS A 178 -10.85 -5.67 -6.42
C LYS A 178 -10.75 -4.27 -5.81
N ASP A 179 -11.86 -3.54 -5.78
CA ASP A 179 -11.96 -2.33 -4.96
C ASP A 179 -11.82 -2.63 -3.46
N ASP A 180 -11.66 -1.59 -2.66
CA ASP A 180 -11.39 -1.70 -1.21
C ASP A 180 -12.57 -2.30 -0.44
N GLU A 181 -13.81 -1.98 -0.81
CA GLU A 181 -15.02 -2.54 -0.17
C GLU A 181 -15.12 -4.05 -0.43
N THR A 182 -14.93 -4.49 -1.66
CA THR A 182 -14.98 -5.91 -2.05
C THR A 182 -13.85 -6.70 -1.39
N ALA A 183 -12.63 -6.14 -1.37
CA ALA A 183 -11.49 -6.76 -0.69
C ALA A 183 -11.73 -6.88 0.83
N ALA A 184 -12.23 -5.83 1.47
CA ALA A 184 -12.53 -5.83 2.90
C ALA A 184 -13.62 -6.84 3.25
N ASN A 185 -14.70 -6.92 2.46
CA ASN A 185 -15.77 -7.91 2.67
C ASN A 185 -15.25 -9.36 2.59
N LEU A 186 -14.35 -9.66 1.63
CA LEU A 186 -13.73 -10.99 1.54
C LEU A 186 -12.91 -11.32 2.79
N ILE A 187 -12.06 -10.38 3.22
CA ILE A 187 -11.23 -10.55 4.42
C ILE A 187 -12.10 -10.71 5.67
N HIS A 188 -13.17 -9.93 5.78
CA HIS A 188 -14.11 -9.99 6.88
C HIS A 188 -14.84 -11.35 6.93
N ALA A 189 -15.31 -11.84 5.78
CA ALA A 189 -15.95 -13.16 5.66
C ALA A 189 -14.98 -14.32 5.96
N ASP A 190 -13.69 -14.14 5.68
CA ASP A 190 -12.65 -15.09 6.06
C ASP A 190 -12.37 -15.12 7.58
N GLY A 191 -13.03 -14.29 8.40
CA GLY A 191 -12.94 -14.38 9.87
C GLY A 191 -11.51 -14.24 10.40
N ILE A 192 -10.75 -13.30 9.84
CA ILE A 192 -9.39 -13.00 10.25
C ILE A 192 -9.40 -12.34 11.63
N HIS A 193 -8.54 -12.82 12.54
CA HIS A 193 -8.40 -12.25 13.88
C HIS A 193 -7.39 -11.10 13.88
N ILE A 194 -6.27 -11.30 13.18
CA ILE A 194 -5.19 -10.31 13.04
C ILE A 194 -4.89 -10.14 11.56
N LEU A 195 -5.09 -8.92 11.05
CA LEU A 195 -4.76 -8.57 9.67
C LEU A 195 -3.50 -7.71 9.66
N ILE A 196 -2.50 -8.17 8.93
CA ILE A 196 -1.17 -7.57 8.88
C ILE A 196 -0.97 -6.95 7.50
N ASP A 197 -0.80 -5.63 7.48
CA ASP A 197 -0.25 -4.91 6.34
C ASP A 197 1.27 -5.11 6.30
N LEU A 198 1.78 -5.62 5.19
CA LEU A 198 3.21 -5.77 4.94
C LEU A 198 3.74 -4.79 3.88
N SER A 199 2.98 -3.75 3.53
CA SER A 199 3.35 -2.84 2.45
C SER A 199 3.59 -1.41 2.94
N GLY A 200 2.96 -0.98 4.04
CA GLY A 200 3.06 0.40 4.49
C GLY A 200 2.67 1.40 3.40
N HIS A 201 3.41 2.49 3.29
CA HIS A 201 3.20 3.50 2.24
C HIS A 201 3.87 3.18 0.90
N THR A 202 4.39 1.96 0.73
CA THR A 202 5.04 1.54 -0.52
C THR A 202 4.02 1.16 -1.62
N LYS A 203 4.52 0.80 -2.80
CA LYS A 203 3.68 0.51 -3.96
C LYS A 203 2.79 -0.72 -3.70
N PHE A 204 1.57 -0.69 -4.23
CA PHE A 204 0.59 -1.79 -4.11
C PHE A 204 0.07 -2.07 -2.69
N ASN A 205 0.27 -1.15 -1.74
CA ASN A 205 -0.41 -1.20 -0.46
C ASN A 205 -1.94 -1.12 -0.62
N ARG A 206 -2.65 -1.49 0.45
CA ARG A 206 -4.11 -1.38 0.55
C ARG A 206 -4.54 -0.62 1.81
N LEU A 207 -3.77 0.38 2.24
CA LEU A 207 -4.08 1.12 3.47
C LEU A 207 -5.51 1.69 3.53
N PRO A 208 -6.12 2.21 2.43
CA PRO A 208 -7.53 2.60 2.46
C PRO A 208 -8.49 1.43 2.72
N MET A 209 -8.17 0.19 2.32
CA MET A 209 -8.97 -0.99 2.67
C MET A 209 -8.97 -1.24 4.19
N PHE A 210 -7.83 -1.02 4.86
CA PHE A 210 -7.73 -1.16 6.31
C PHE A 210 -8.57 -0.13 7.07
N SER A 211 -8.98 0.99 6.46
CA SER A 211 -9.89 1.95 7.11
C SER A 211 -11.32 1.42 7.26
N LEU A 212 -11.71 0.39 6.48
CA LEU A 212 -12.99 -0.32 6.63
C LEU A 212 -13.01 -1.27 7.82
N LYS A 213 -11.86 -1.52 8.47
CA LYS A 213 -11.75 -2.40 9.66
C LYS A 213 -12.25 -3.84 9.46
N PRO A 214 -11.88 -4.58 8.39
CA PRO A 214 -12.37 -5.96 8.19
C PRO A 214 -11.94 -6.98 9.25
N SER A 215 -10.96 -6.65 10.11
CA SER A 215 -10.44 -7.49 11.18
C SER A 215 -10.40 -6.70 12.50
N PRO A 216 -10.67 -7.35 13.66
CA PRO A 216 -10.71 -6.65 14.95
C PRO A 216 -9.33 -6.11 15.36
N ILE A 217 -8.27 -6.81 14.99
CA ILE A 217 -6.89 -6.38 15.18
C ILE A 217 -6.26 -6.17 13.81
N GLN A 218 -5.62 -5.01 13.65
CA GLN A 218 -4.90 -4.66 12.43
C GLN A 218 -3.54 -4.10 12.79
N VAL A 219 -2.50 -4.57 12.11
CA VAL A 219 -1.10 -4.23 12.40
C VAL A 219 -0.42 -3.87 11.08
N SER A 220 0.49 -2.90 11.12
CA SER A 220 1.46 -2.69 10.03
C SER A 220 2.83 -3.15 10.52
N TRP A 221 3.50 -3.97 9.72
CA TRP A 221 4.81 -4.54 10.04
C TRP A 221 5.63 -4.77 8.78
N LEU A 222 6.95 -4.65 8.91
CA LEU A 222 7.97 -4.96 7.90
C LEU A 222 8.08 -4.00 6.70
N GLY A 223 6.97 -3.68 6.04
CA GLY A 223 6.93 -2.89 4.80
C GLY A 223 6.74 -1.40 4.96
#